data_AF-A0A150IQ31-F1
#
_entry.id   AF-A0A150IQ31-F1
#
_cell.length_a   1.000
_cell.length_b   1.000
_cell.length_c   1.000
_cell.angle_alpha   90.00
_cell.angle_beta   90.00
_cell.angle_gamma   90.00
#
_symmetry.space_group_name_H-M   'P 1'
#
loop_
_entity.id
_entity.type
_entity.pdbx_description
1 polymer ?
#
loop_
_entity_poly.entity_id
_entity_poly.type
_entity_poly.pdbx_seq_one_letter_code
_entity_poly.pdbx_strand_id
1 'polypeptide(L)'
;MNLELNKEKASEMFGVSGKNVQHFKIDTPDKNHVEGWICKSRQSNMGSLIIDTVNFVKTWQFVRGMPKLQYLDERDEPTLPTILHKEDGTNIVMFPLLFNEGEYAETLFKTRLMPYCNDNWLVKIKEVITNNHYKAVEKECLSFSYELYGIQNKHEVQYQYQDIPELNLDLLTVLMHGKSLPYKEMSEIAKKYNLSTALKAFEILHAEYYNAYLTTEFIDRFDDYVEDPVIRSKTLEGLYNECENFFEKMNMKFQDKHQRGIITEGSVWHYGLEENHMKKCKAISVREGHIKQACGIPHHDIRKAIVKVDENSEKDLSETPIVYILTGVKDELSEEYDKIMIDDKRTEDKIKSVLGKYLRKVHIDAEMEQIIQRIHNEIDPDSSPADKMRVFAQLYPNMRKQSRTVYQALVSM
;
A
#
# COMPACT_ATOMS: atom_id res chain seq x y z
N MET A 1 20.65 34.14 4.42
CA MET A 1 19.80 34.70 3.33
C MET A 1 18.43 34.05 3.50
N ASN A 2 17.46 34.75 4.10
CA ASN A 2 16.13 34.21 4.42
C ASN A 2 15.24 34.27 3.18
N LEU A 3 15.42 33.33 2.25
CA LEU A 3 14.43 33.13 1.19
C LEU A 3 13.25 32.37 1.80
N GLU A 4 12.11 33.05 1.90
CA GLU A 4 10.84 32.43 2.23
C GLU A 4 10.52 31.38 1.16
N LEU A 5 10.22 30.15 1.59
CA LEU A 5 9.91 29.07 0.66
C LEU A 5 8.47 29.28 0.16
N ASN A 6 8.35 29.80 -1.06
CA ASN A 6 7.06 29.92 -1.73
C ASN A 6 6.79 28.70 -2.63
N LYS A 7 5.58 28.66 -3.18
CA LYS A 7 5.13 27.58 -4.06
C LYS A 7 6.06 27.40 -5.26
N GLU A 8 6.53 28.49 -5.85
CA GLU A 8 7.44 28.47 -7.00
C GLU A 8 8.75 27.78 -6.65
N LYS A 9 9.34 28.12 -5.49
CA LYS A 9 10.60 27.51 -5.04
C LYS A 9 10.42 26.03 -4.69
N ALA A 10 9.35 25.67 -4.00
CA ALA A 10 9.03 24.27 -3.73
C ALA A 10 8.85 23.46 -5.04
N SER A 11 8.20 24.07 -6.04
CA SER A 11 8.02 23.47 -7.38
C SER A 11 9.34 23.24 -8.10
N GLU A 12 10.24 24.23 -8.08
CA GLU A 12 11.59 24.12 -8.63
C GLU A 12 12.36 22.97 -7.97
N MET A 13 12.33 22.88 -6.65
CA MET A 13 13.04 21.84 -5.91
C MET A 13 12.48 20.45 -6.17
N PHE A 14 11.16 20.32 -6.26
CA PHE A 14 10.55 19.07 -6.65
C PHE A 14 10.76 18.77 -8.15
N GLY A 15 11.21 19.73 -8.96
CA GLY A 15 11.35 19.58 -10.41
C GLY A 15 10.00 19.40 -11.12
N VAL A 16 8.93 20.02 -10.63
CA VAL A 16 7.56 19.84 -11.14
C VAL A 16 6.84 21.19 -11.29
N SER A 17 5.74 21.20 -12.04
CA SER A 17 4.87 22.38 -12.13
C SER A 17 4.19 22.66 -10.79
N GLY A 18 4.02 23.93 -10.43
CA GLY A 18 3.37 24.32 -9.17
C GLY A 18 1.94 23.85 -9.00
N LYS A 19 1.21 23.52 -10.07
CA LYS A 19 -0.11 22.87 -9.92
C LYS A 19 -0.04 21.51 -9.20
N ASN A 20 1.13 20.87 -9.22
CA ASN A 20 1.40 19.59 -8.58
C ASN A 20 2.03 19.75 -7.19
N VAL A 21 1.99 20.96 -6.61
CA VAL A 21 2.54 21.24 -5.29
C VAL A 21 1.44 21.86 -4.43
N GLN A 22 1.27 21.30 -3.24
CA GLN A 22 0.24 21.71 -2.29
C GLN A 22 0.89 22.08 -0.96
N HIS A 23 0.49 23.21 -0.40
CA HIS A 23 0.89 23.60 0.95
C HIS A 23 0.15 22.75 1.99
N PHE A 24 0.81 22.39 3.07
CA PHE A 24 0.18 21.72 4.20
C PHE A 24 0.56 22.41 5.51
N LYS A 25 -0.33 22.27 6.50
CA LYS A 25 -0.13 22.66 7.88
C LYS A 25 -0.73 21.59 8.77
N ILE A 26 0.05 21.11 9.73
CA ILE A 26 -0.35 20.05 10.65
C ILE A 26 0.12 20.36 12.06
N ASP A 27 -0.63 19.88 13.04
CA ASP A 27 -0.22 19.81 14.44
C ASP A 27 0.09 18.35 14.76
N THR A 28 1.26 18.10 15.32
CA THR A 28 1.73 16.74 15.60
C THR A 28 1.32 16.27 17.01
N PRO A 29 1.47 14.97 17.34
CA PRO A 29 1.17 14.46 18.68
C PRO A 29 1.92 15.17 19.80
N ASP A 30 3.19 15.53 19.58
CA ASP A 30 4.01 16.28 20.55
C ASP A 30 3.75 17.80 20.50
N LYS A 31 2.67 18.21 19.83
CA LYS A 31 2.20 19.60 19.69
C LYS A 31 3.17 20.49 18.91
N ASN A 32 3.95 19.91 18.00
CA ASN A 32 4.75 20.69 17.08
C ASN A 32 3.85 21.21 15.95
N HIS A 33 4.00 22.49 15.62
CA HIS A 33 3.34 23.11 14.47
C HIS A 33 4.22 22.97 13.24
N VAL A 34 3.82 22.16 12.26
CA VAL A 34 4.63 21.86 11.07
C VAL A 34 3.94 22.38 9.81
N GLU A 35 4.68 23.16 9.01
CA GLU A 35 4.22 23.68 7.73
C GLU A 35 5.22 23.33 6.61
N GLY A 36 4.70 23.23 5.39
CA GLY A 36 5.53 22.92 4.24
C GLY A 36 4.73 22.57 2.98
N TRP A 37 5.39 21.84 2.08
CA TRP A 37 4.86 21.54 0.75
C TRP A 37 4.94 20.05 0.45
N ILE A 38 3.90 19.49 -0.16
CA ILE A 38 3.86 18.12 -0.66
C ILE A 38 3.80 18.10 -2.18
N CYS A 39 4.59 17.23 -2.80
CA CYS A 39 4.55 16.97 -4.22
C CYS A 39 3.44 15.96 -4.56
N LYS A 40 2.50 16.36 -5.41
CA LYS A 40 1.41 15.53 -5.96
C LYS A 40 1.70 15.06 -7.39
N SER A 41 2.86 15.40 -7.94
CA SER A 41 3.23 15.01 -9.31
C SER A 41 3.52 13.52 -9.39
N ARG A 42 3.03 12.83 -10.42
CA ARG A 42 3.26 11.39 -10.65
C ARG A 42 4.67 11.02 -11.10
N GLN A 43 5.55 12.01 -11.24
CA GLN A 43 6.95 11.82 -11.60
C GLN A 43 7.76 11.33 -10.37
N SER A 44 9.08 11.52 -10.39
CA SER A 44 10.01 10.94 -9.42
C SER A 44 9.75 11.31 -7.95
N ASN A 45 9.11 12.45 -7.67
CA ASN A 45 9.01 13.01 -6.33
C ASN A 45 7.62 12.90 -5.68
N MET A 46 6.70 12.10 -6.25
CA MET A 46 5.35 11.97 -5.71
C MET A 46 5.35 11.66 -4.21
N GLY A 47 4.56 12.40 -3.45
CA GLY A 47 4.43 12.22 -2.02
C GLY A 47 5.60 12.71 -1.18
N SER A 48 6.64 13.31 -1.78
CA SER A 48 7.75 13.90 -1.03
C SER A 48 7.31 15.21 -0.38
N LEU A 49 7.89 15.51 0.79
CA LEU A 49 7.64 16.73 1.54
C LEU A 49 8.89 17.63 1.53
N ILE A 50 8.64 18.93 1.54
CA ILE A 50 9.60 19.94 1.97
C ILE A 50 8.98 20.59 3.20
N ILE A 51 9.54 20.34 4.37
CA ILE A 51 9.16 21.01 5.62
C ILE A 51 10.00 22.27 5.73
N ASP A 52 9.34 23.43 5.82
CA ASP A 52 10.01 24.74 5.85
C ASP A 52 9.83 25.48 7.19
N THR A 53 8.90 25.02 8.03
CA THR A 53 8.59 25.65 9.31
C THR A 53 8.23 24.59 10.35
N VAL A 54 8.86 24.68 11.52
CA VAL A 54 8.51 23.90 12.71
C VAL A 54 8.44 24.87 13.90
N ASN A 55 7.33 24.87 14.63
CA ASN A 55 7.10 25.76 15.79
C ASN A 55 7.35 27.24 15.47
N PHE A 56 6.88 27.70 14.31
CA PHE A 56 7.05 29.06 13.80
C PHE A 56 8.51 29.48 13.53
N VAL A 57 9.46 28.54 13.61
CA VAL A 57 10.86 28.74 13.24
C VAL A 57 11.09 28.16 11.86
N LYS A 58 11.71 28.94 10.98
CA LYS A 58 12.10 28.49 9.64
C LYS A 58 13.13 27.36 9.78
N THR A 59 12.80 26.22 9.22
CA THR A 59 13.68 25.05 9.12
C THR A 59 13.72 24.58 7.68
N TRP A 60 14.51 23.55 7.40
CA TRP A 60 14.57 22.97 6.08
C TRP A 60 14.82 21.48 6.15
N GLN A 61 13.82 20.72 5.74
CA GLN A 61 13.91 19.27 5.72
C GLN A 61 13.20 18.71 4.49
N PHE A 62 13.90 17.86 3.75
CA PHE A 62 13.32 17.11 2.64
C PHE A 62 13.01 15.67 3.07
N VAL A 63 11.74 15.28 3.01
CA VAL A 63 11.28 13.92 3.33
C VAL A 63 10.87 13.25 2.03
N ARG A 64 11.60 12.21 1.62
CA ARG A 64 11.33 11.52 0.36
C ARG A 64 10.09 10.63 0.46
N GLY A 65 9.17 10.75 -0.50
CA GLY A 65 8.15 9.74 -0.73
C GLY A 65 8.73 8.50 -1.42
N MET A 66 8.20 7.31 -1.14
CA MET A 66 8.60 6.09 -1.83
C MET A 66 8.48 6.28 -3.35
N PRO A 67 9.56 6.10 -4.13
CA PRO A 67 9.50 6.29 -5.58
C PRO A 67 8.55 5.28 -6.23
N LYS A 68 7.89 5.69 -7.31
CA LYS A 68 7.04 4.78 -8.08
C LYS A 68 7.91 3.68 -8.70
N LEU A 69 7.70 2.45 -8.24
CA LEU A 69 8.38 1.27 -8.77
C LEU A 69 7.99 1.05 -10.23
N GLN A 70 9.00 0.94 -11.08
CA GLN A 70 8.86 0.61 -12.51
C GLN A 70 9.06 -0.89 -12.72
N TYR A 71 8.58 -1.40 -13.84
CA TYR A 71 8.99 -2.72 -14.32
C TYR A 71 10.43 -2.64 -14.86
N LEU A 72 11.11 -3.78 -14.92
CA LEU A 72 12.40 -3.88 -15.61
C LEU A 72 12.20 -3.59 -17.10
N ASP A 73 13.05 -2.75 -17.68
CA ASP A 73 13.07 -2.41 -19.10
C ASP A 73 14.46 -2.62 -19.72
N GLU A 74 14.55 -2.56 -21.06
CA GLU A 74 15.78 -2.83 -21.83
C GLU A 74 16.95 -1.88 -21.51
N ARG A 75 16.69 -0.74 -20.85
CA ARG A 75 17.71 0.23 -20.44
C ARG A 75 18.24 -0.05 -19.04
N ASP A 76 17.61 -0.96 -18.31
CA ASP A 76 18.08 -1.37 -17.00
C ASP A 76 19.24 -2.37 -17.14
N GLU A 77 20.29 -2.14 -16.37
CA GLU A 77 21.43 -3.05 -16.26
C GLU A 77 21.49 -3.62 -14.83
N PRO A 78 20.59 -4.56 -14.47
CA PRO A 78 20.53 -5.05 -13.10
C PRO A 78 21.79 -5.82 -12.75
N THR A 79 22.37 -5.50 -11.60
CA THR A 79 23.29 -6.41 -10.90
C THR A 79 22.51 -7.56 -10.28
N LEU A 80 23.20 -8.57 -9.73
CA LEU A 80 22.55 -9.71 -9.08
C LEU A 80 21.56 -9.21 -8.00
N PRO A 81 20.24 -9.40 -8.17
CA PRO A 81 19.27 -8.76 -7.32
C PRO A 81 19.01 -9.58 -6.05
N THR A 82 18.52 -8.90 -5.01
CA THR A 82 17.74 -9.56 -3.96
C THR A 82 16.27 -9.47 -4.31
N ILE A 83 15.56 -10.60 -4.33
CA ILE A 83 14.15 -10.68 -4.71
C ILE A 83 13.30 -10.85 -3.46
N LEU A 84 12.53 -9.82 -3.13
CA LEU A 84 11.61 -9.80 -2.00
C LEU A 84 10.18 -9.99 -2.48
N HIS A 85 9.36 -10.71 -1.73
CA HIS A 85 7.92 -10.81 -1.97
C HIS A 85 7.31 -9.42 -1.92
N LYS A 86 6.44 -9.13 -2.89
CA LYS A 86 5.71 -7.88 -2.94
C LYS A 86 4.39 -8.04 -2.22
N GLU A 87 4.35 -7.58 -0.98
CA GLU A 87 3.09 -7.39 -0.27
C GLU A 87 2.23 -6.33 -0.98
N ASP A 88 0.91 -6.53 -0.91
CA ASP A 88 -0.14 -5.65 -1.42
C ASP A 88 -0.82 -5.00 -0.22
N GLY A 89 -0.41 -3.77 0.08
CA GLY A 89 -0.83 -3.02 1.24
C GLY A 89 -0.77 -1.52 1.01
N THR A 90 -0.53 -0.79 2.09
CA THR A 90 -0.37 0.66 2.07
C THR A 90 1.03 1.02 2.53
N ASN A 91 1.75 1.76 1.68
CA ASN A 91 3.06 2.26 2.04
C ASN A 91 2.97 3.32 3.13
N ILE A 92 3.65 3.07 4.25
CA ILE A 92 3.81 4.00 5.37
C ILE A 92 5.28 4.44 5.41
N VAL A 93 5.52 5.75 5.32
CA VAL A 93 6.85 6.32 5.55
C VAL A 93 6.88 6.87 6.96
N MET A 94 7.80 6.33 7.77
CA MET A 94 8.13 6.80 9.10
C MET A 94 9.40 7.65 8.99
N PHE A 95 9.39 8.89 9.50
CA PHE A 95 10.51 9.82 9.32
C PHE A 95 10.72 10.69 10.56
N PRO A 96 11.97 11.13 10.82
CA PRO A 96 12.24 12.01 11.95
C PRO A 96 11.76 13.40 11.59
N LEU A 97 11.03 14.10 12.48
CA LEU A 97 10.87 15.54 12.40
C LEU A 97 12.14 16.17 12.95
N LEU A 98 12.79 17.02 12.16
CA LEU A 98 14.01 17.70 12.57
C LEU A 98 13.74 19.19 12.86
N PHE A 99 14.29 19.68 13.96
CA PHE A 99 14.21 21.06 14.44
C PHE A 99 15.63 21.64 14.63
N ASN A 100 15.78 22.95 14.79
CA ASN A 100 17.03 23.63 15.18
C ASN A 100 18.35 22.98 14.69
N GLU A 101 18.72 23.21 13.42
CA GLU A 101 19.98 22.67 12.86
C GLU A 101 20.08 21.13 12.80
N GLY A 102 18.95 20.41 12.86
CA GLY A 102 18.89 18.96 12.64
C GLY A 102 18.69 18.13 13.91
N GLU A 103 18.35 18.76 15.03
CA GLU A 103 17.94 18.07 16.25
C GLU A 103 16.64 17.28 16.02
N TYR A 104 16.64 16.02 16.44
CA TYR A 104 15.44 15.18 16.42
C TYR A 104 14.39 15.75 17.37
N ALA A 105 13.19 16.02 16.85
CA ALA A 105 12.05 16.47 17.64
C ALA A 105 11.11 15.30 17.98
N GLU A 106 10.58 14.62 16.97
CA GLU A 106 9.69 13.46 17.13
C GLU A 106 9.74 12.57 15.88
N THR A 107 9.02 11.44 15.90
CA THR A 107 8.83 10.62 14.70
C THR A 107 7.41 10.77 14.16
N LEU A 108 7.31 11.05 12.86
CA LEU A 108 6.04 11.20 12.16
C LEU A 108 5.83 10.07 11.15
N PHE A 109 4.56 9.83 10.82
CA PHE A 109 4.12 8.83 9.85
C PHE A 109 3.36 9.51 8.73
N LYS A 110 3.59 9.08 7.50
CA LYS A 110 2.84 9.55 6.35
C LYS A 110 2.49 8.42 5.40
N THR A 111 1.37 8.56 4.71
CA THR A 111 1.09 7.77 3.51
C THR A 111 1.69 8.47 2.29
N ARG A 112 1.44 7.94 1.09
CA ARG A 112 1.97 8.52 -0.16
C ARG A 112 1.52 9.97 -0.35
N LEU A 113 0.25 10.29 -0.15
CA LEU A 113 -0.30 11.61 -0.47
C LEU A 113 -0.74 12.43 0.74
N MET A 114 -0.62 11.88 1.94
CA MET A 114 -0.90 12.60 3.18
C MET A 114 0.44 13.02 3.81
N PRO A 115 0.63 14.28 4.23
CA PRO A 115 1.87 14.70 4.89
C PRO A 115 2.02 14.09 6.31
N TYR A 116 0.90 13.72 6.93
CA TYR A 116 0.85 13.03 8.21
C TYR A 116 -0.37 12.13 8.28
N CYS A 117 -0.23 10.89 8.75
CA CYS A 117 -1.31 9.92 8.87
C CYS A 117 -2.43 10.42 9.80
N ASN A 118 -3.70 10.28 9.37
CA ASN A 118 -4.87 10.52 10.21
C ASN A 118 -5.05 9.43 11.29
N ASP A 119 -6.03 9.62 12.18
CA ASP A 119 -6.30 8.71 13.30
C ASP A 119 -6.54 7.26 12.86
N ASN A 120 -7.25 7.05 11.75
CA ASN A 120 -7.52 5.72 11.22
C ASN A 120 -6.23 4.95 10.90
N TRP A 121 -5.26 5.61 10.27
CA TRP A 121 -3.96 5.02 10.00
C TRP A 121 -3.12 4.85 11.27
N LEU A 122 -3.16 5.82 12.17
CA LEU A 122 -2.41 5.76 13.42
C LEU A 122 -2.87 4.62 14.32
N VAL A 123 -4.18 4.30 14.34
CA VAL A 123 -4.70 3.12 15.06
C VAL A 123 -4.07 1.84 14.49
N LYS A 124 -4.15 1.62 13.18
CA LYS A 124 -3.55 0.46 12.53
C LYS A 124 -2.04 0.37 12.75
N ILE A 125 -1.32 1.48 12.63
CA ILE A 125 0.14 1.52 12.86
C ILE A 125 0.46 1.15 14.31
N LYS A 126 -0.30 1.64 15.29
CA LYS A 126 -0.09 1.34 16.72
C LYS A 126 -0.19 -0.15 17.06
N GLU A 127 -0.94 -0.92 16.29
CA GLU A 127 -1.10 -2.37 16.51
C GLU A 127 0.16 -3.17 16.16
N VAL A 128 1.00 -2.64 15.26
CA VAL A 128 2.16 -3.37 14.68
C VAL A 128 3.50 -2.68 14.95
N ILE A 129 3.50 -1.38 15.25
CA ILE A 129 4.71 -0.62 15.53
C ILE A 129 5.32 -1.01 16.88
N THR A 130 6.64 -0.99 16.98
CA THR A 130 7.37 -1.29 18.22
C THR A 130 8.33 -0.17 18.59
N ASN A 131 8.79 -0.13 19.84
CA ASN A 131 9.80 0.83 20.31
C ASN A 131 11.10 0.80 19.48
N ASN A 132 11.42 -0.32 18.85
CA ASN A 132 12.62 -0.42 18.01
C ASN A 132 12.49 0.39 16.71
N HIS A 133 11.28 0.52 16.16
CA HIS A 133 11.02 1.35 15.00
C HIS A 133 11.32 2.83 15.30
N TYR A 134 10.82 3.32 16.44
CA TYR A 134 11.10 4.69 16.92
C TYR A 134 12.60 4.91 17.14
N LYS A 135 13.29 3.97 17.80
CA LYS A 135 14.74 4.05 18.00
C LYS A 135 15.51 4.08 16.69
N ALA A 136 15.11 3.29 15.69
CA ALA A 136 15.77 3.27 14.39
C ALA A 136 15.69 4.65 13.71
N VAL A 137 14.50 5.26 13.71
CA VAL A 137 14.29 6.59 13.13
C VAL A 137 15.06 7.67 13.89
N GLU A 138 14.99 7.66 15.22
CA GLU A 138 15.68 8.60 16.10
C GLU A 138 17.21 8.53 15.94
N LYS A 139 17.77 7.32 15.87
CA LYS A 139 19.23 7.11 15.87
C LYS A 139 19.87 7.19 14.49
N GLU A 140 19.17 6.75 13.45
CA GLU A 140 19.69 6.84 12.08
C GLU A 140 19.36 8.20 11.44
N CYS A 141 18.33 8.91 11.93
CA CYS A 141 17.84 10.16 11.33
C CYS A 141 17.49 10.02 9.84
N LEU A 142 16.99 8.84 9.43
CA LEU A 142 16.60 8.50 8.07
C LEU A 142 15.09 8.25 7.97
N SER A 143 14.54 8.30 6.75
CA SER A 143 13.14 7.90 6.52
C SER A 143 13.06 6.40 6.22
N PHE A 144 12.11 5.70 6.84
CA PHE A 144 11.91 4.26 6.71
C PHE A 144 10.57 4.03 6.02
N SER A 145 10.59 3.28 4.92
CA SER A 145 9.40 3.00 4.14
C SER A 145 8.99 1.55 4.39
N TYR A 146 7.77 1.38 4.89
CA TYR A 146 7.18 0.10 5.26
C TYR A 146 5.96 -0.20 4.39
N GLU A 147 5.62 -1.47 4.23
CA GLU A 147 4.30 -1.89 3.79
C GLU A 147 3.47 -2.30 5.02
N LEU A 148 2.35 -1.63 5.22
CA LEU A 148 1.32 -2.05 6.17
C LEU A 148 0.31 -2.92 5.41
N TYR A 149 0.18 -4.19 5.76
CA TYR A 149 -0.66 -5.17 5.04
C TYR A 149 -1.30 -6.18 5.99
N GLY A 150 -2.25 -6.99 5.50
CA GLY A 150 -2.92 -8.01 6.28
C GLY A 150 -4.43 -8.04 6.04
N ILE A 151 -5.13 -8.93 6.76
CA ILE A 151 -6.59 -9.14 6.65
C ILE A 151 -7.38 -7.85 6.94
N GLN A 152 -6.91 -7.04 7.88
CA GLN A 152 -7.52 -5.76 8.25
C GLN A 152 -7.16 -4.61 7.30
N ASN A 153 -6.10 -4.75 6.48
CA ASN A 153 -5.76 -3.79 5.43
C ASN A 153 -6.07 -4.36 4.05
N LYS A 154 -7.37 -4.40 3.71
CA LYS A 154 -7.90 -5.12 2.55
C LYS A 154 -7.50 -4.47 1.23
N HIS A 155 -6.62 -5.14 0.50
CA HIS A 155 -6.35 -4.90 -0.92
C HIS A 155 -6.81 -6.09 -1.79
N GLU A 156 -6.07 -6.46 -2.83
CA GLU A 156 -6.42 -7.53 -3.75
C GLU A 156 -5.97 -8.90 -3.23
N VAL A 157 -4.77 -8.96 -2.65
CA VAL A 157 -4.23 -10.19 -2.06
C VAL A 157 -5.13 -10.69 -0.93
N GLN A 158 -5.47 -11.98 -1.01
CA GLN A 158 -6.35 -12.64 -0.05
C GLN A 158 -5.56 -13.20 1.13
N TYR A 159 -5.12 -12.32 2.02
CA TYR A 159 -4.28 -12.66 3.18
C TYR A 159 -4.92 -13.66 4.15
N GLN A 160 -6.25 -13.78 4.17
CA GLN A 160 -6.94 -14.76 5.03
C GLN A 160 -6.66 -16.23 4.68
N TYR A 161 -6.01 -16.49 3.54
CA TYR A 161 -5.55 -17.82 3.13
C TYR A 161 -4.04 -18.01 3.29
N GLN A 162 -3.39 -17.11 4.02
CA GLN A 162 -1.97 -17.16 4.34
C GLN A 162 -1.83 -17.22 5.85
N ASP A 163 -0.79 -17.88 6.33
CA ASP A 163 -0.45 -17.91 7.75
C ASP A 163 0.28 -16.61 8.14
N ILE A 164 -0.48 -15.51 8.17
CA ILE A 164 0.03 -14.20 8.61
C ILE A 164 -0.91 -13.56 9.64
N PRO A 165 -0.41 -12.66 10.50
CA PRO A 165 -1.23 -11.86 11.40
C PRO A 165 -2.30 -11.05 10.66
N GLU A 166 -3.34 -10.64 11.41
CA GLU A 166 -4.41 -9.78 10.88
C GLU A 166 -3.92 -8.46 10.30
N LEU A 167 -2.78 -7.97 10.82
CA LEU A 167 -2.09 -6.78 10.37
C LEU A 167 -0.58 -6.95 10.60
N ASN A 168 0.23 -6.51 9.66
CA ASN A 168 1.69 -6.63 9.70
C ASN A 168 2.37 -5.41 9.09
N LEU A 169 3.63 -5.17 9.46
CA LEU A 169 4.42 -4.03 8.99
C LEU A 169 5.84 -4.48 8.64
N ASP A 170 6.18 -4.45 7.36
CA ASP A 170 7.49 -4.89 6.88
C ASP A 170 8.27 -3.74 6.24
N LEU A 171 9.55 -3.62 6.61
CA LEU A 171 10.46 -2.65 6.02
C LEU A 171 10.73 -3.00 4.56
N LEU A 172 10.45 -2.05 3.66
CA LEU A 172 10.73 -2.15 2.24
C LEU A 172 12.09 -1.54 1.89
N THR A 173 12.37 -0.35 2.42
CA THR A 173 13.61 0.39 2.14
C THR A 173 13.84 1.49 3.18
N VAL A 174 15.08 1.98 3.24
CA VAL A 174 15.48 3.17 4.00
C VAL A 174 15.93 4.25 3.01
N LEU A 175 15.46 5.48 3.22
CA LEU A 175 15.64 6.59 2.32
C LEU A 175 16.55 7.65 2.94
N MET A 176 17.63 7.98 2.24
CA MET A 176 18.55 9.06 2.56
C MET A 176 18.53 10.11 1.46
N HIS A 177 18.09 11.33 1.79
CA HIS A 177 18.07 12.49 0.88
C HIS A 177 17.46 12.23 -0.51
N GLY A 178 16.47 11.36 -0.61
CA GLY A 178 15.83 11.06 -1.89
C GLY A 178 16.20 9.71 -2.51
N LYS A 179 17.23 9.05 -2.02
CA LYS A 179 17.76 7.78 -2.56
C LYS A 179 17.50 6.63 -1.59
N SER A 180 17.22 5.45 -2.14
CA SER A 180 17.17 4.24 -1.34
C SER A 180 18.58 3.77 -1.02
N LEU A 181 18.84 3.48 0.26
CA LEU A 181 20.09 2.86 0.67
C LEU A 181 20.27 1.49 -0.01
N PRO A 182 21.51 1.09 -0.37
CA PRO A 182 21.81 -0.26 -0.81
C PRO A 182 21.14 -1.32 0.07
N TYR A 183 20.62 -2.40 -0.53
CA TYR A 183 19.86 -3.42 0.20
C TYR A 183 20.62 -3.99 1.41
N LYS A 184 21.95 -4.16 1.27
CA LYS A 184 22.82 -4.64 2.35
C LYS A 184 22.82 -3.71 3.56
N GLU A 185 22.95 -2.40 3.34
CA GLU A 185 22.93 -1.39 4.41
C GLU A 185 21.56 -1.36 5.09
N MET A 186 20.48 -1.37 4.31
CA MET A 186 19.12 -1.47 4.85
C MET A 186 18.94 -2.73 5.71
N SER A 187 19.44 -3.88 5.24
CA SER A 187 19.37 -5.15 5.98
C SER A 187 20.17 -5.11 7.29
N GLU A 188 21.34 -4.45 7.28
CA GLU A 188 22.16 -4.26 8.48
C GLU A 188 21.46 -3.37 9.52
N ILE A 189 20.79 -2.29 9.07
CA ILE A 189 19.96 -1.45 9.94
C ILE A 189 18.77 -2.26 10.48
N ALA A 190 18.05 -2.99 9.63
CA ALA A 190 16.92 -3.81 10.04
C ALA A 190 17.34 -4.82 11.11
N LYS A 191 18.47 -5.50 10.92
CA LYS A 191 19.04 -6.43 11.91
C LYS A 191 19.45 -5.72 13.20
N LYS A 192 20.12 -4.57 13.11
CA LYS A 192 20.56 -3.77 14.28
C LYS A 192 19.40 -3.41 15.21
N TYR A 193 18.25 -3.07 14.64
CA TYR A 193 17.05 -2.70 15.40
C TYR A 193 16.00 -3.81 15.49
N ASN A 194 16.28 -5.01 14.99
CA ASN A 194 15.31 -6.11 14.95
C ASN A 194 13.96 -5.68 14.33
N LEU A 195 14.03 -5.09 13.13
CA LEU A 195 12.90 -4.71 12.31
C LEU A 195 12.59 -5.83 11.32
N SER A 196 11.32 -6.15 11.15
CA SER A 196 10.87 -7.08 10.10
C SER A 196 11.10 -6.45 8.73
N THR A 197 11.56 -7.25 7.78
CA THR A 197 11.74 -6.87 6.38
C THR A 197 10.81 -7.70 5.52
N ALA A 198 10.48 -7.20 4.31
CA ALA A 198 9.71 -7.97 3.36
C ALA A 198 10.31 -9.38 3.16
N LEU A 199 9.43 -10.38 3.12
CA LEU A 199 9.80 -11.79 2.99
C LEU A 199 10.68 -11.99 1.75
N LYS A 200 11.87 -12.56 1.92
CA LYS A 200 12.72 -12.89 0.78
C LYS A 200 12.11 -14.06 0.01
N ALA A 201 11.79 -13.87 -1.27
CA ALA A 201 11.14 -14.90 -2.08
C ALA A 201 12.16 -15.89 -2.65
N PHE A 202 13.33 -15.39 -3.10
CA PHE A 202 14.34 -16.22 -3.75
C PHE A 202 15.77 -15.94 -3.26
N GLU A 203 16.57 -17.00 -3.19
CA GLU A 203 18.03 -16.97 -3.19
C GLU A 203 18.56 -17.17 -4.62
N ILE A 204 19.44 -16.28 -5.10
CA ILE A 204 19.98 -16.37 -6.46
C ILE A 204 21.42 -16.86 -6.44
N LEU A 205 21.69 -17.93 -7.18
CA LEU A 205 23.03 -18.42 -7.48
C LEU A 205 23.33 -18.30 -8.97
N HIS A 206 24.43 -17.63 -9.30
CA HIS A 206 24.91 -17.47 -10.66
C HIS A 206 26.15 -18.34 -10.91
N ALA A 207 26.03 -19.25 -11.87
CA ALA A 207 27.15 -20.04 -12.40
C ALA A 207 27.13 -19.94 -13.94
N GLU A 208 26.72 -21.00 -14.65
CA GLU A 208 26.42 -20.93 -16.09
C GLU A 208 25.02 -20.34 -16.36
N TYR A 209 24.12 -20.47 -15.39
CA TYR A 209 22.75 -19.95 -15.40
C TYR A 209 22.51 -19.14 -14.12
N TYR A 210 21.52 -18.26 -14.16
CA TYR A 210 20.90 -17.70 -12.97
C TYR A 210 19.86 -18.69 -12.46
N ASN A 211 20.04 -19.13 -11.22
CA ASN A 211 19.15 -20.04 -10.53
C ASN A 211 18.53 -19.30 -9.36
N ALA A 212 17.21 -19.14 -9.33
CA ALA A 212 16.49 -18.60 -8.20
C ALA A 212 15.82 -19.75 -7.43
N TYR A 213 16.24 -19.98 -6.20
CA TYR A 213 15.71 -21.01 -5.30
C TYR A 213 14.74 -20.34 -4.32
N LEU A 214 13.55 -20.90 -4.15
CA LEU A 214 12.64 -20.41 -3.11
C LEU A 214 13.28 -20.54 -1.73
N THR A 215 13.06 -19.53 -0.88
CA THR A 215 13.45 -19.60 0.53
C THR A 215 12.49 -20.52 1.30
N THR A 216 12.96 -21.07 2.41
CA THR A 216 12.12 -21.92 3.27
C THR A 216 10.91 -21.14 3.78
N GLU A 217 11.11 -19.89 4.21
CA GLU A 217 10.05 -19.05 4.75
C GLU A 217 8.98 -18.72 3.70
N PHE A 218 9.36 -18.59 2.42
CA PHE A 218 8.40 -18.41 1.33
C PHE A 218 7.62 -19.69 1.05
N ILE A 219 8.29 -20.85 1.03
CA ILE A 219 7.61 -22.14 0.87
C ILE A 219 6.62 -22.35 2.02
N ASP A 220 7.04 -22.16 3.26
CA ASP A 220 6.17 -22.36 4.44
C ASP A 220 4.90 -21.52 4.37
N ARG A 221 4.99 -20.26 3.89
CA ARG A 221 3.83 -19.36 3.74
C ARG A 221 2.90 -19.76 2.59
N PHE A 222 3.42 -20.38 1.53
CA PHE A 222 2.71 -20.59 0.27
C PHE A 222 2.70 -22.04 -0.23
N ASP A 223 3.00 -23.04 0.61
CA ASP A 223 3.23 -24.45 0.23
C ASP A 223 2.10 -25.02 -0.64
N ASP A 224 0.85 -24.70 -0.28
CA ASP A 224 -0.35 -25.09 -1.02
C ASP A 224 -0.37 -24.62 -2.49
N TYR A 225 0.37 -23.56 -2.83
CA TYR A 225 0.31 -22.86 -4.12
C TYR A 225 1.61 -22.91 -4.91
N VAL A 226 2.70 -23.39 -4.31
CA VAL A 226 4.00 -23.57 -4.97
C VAL A 226 4.06 -24.93 -5.68
N GLU A 227 4.78 -25.00 -6.80
CA GLU A 227 5.00 -26.25 -7.55
C GLU A 227 6.48 -26.46 -7.86
N ASP A 228 7.12 -25.45 -8.45
CA ASP A 228 8.53 -25.48 -8.84
C ASP A 228 9.38 -24.69 -7.82
N PRO A 229 10.24 -25.34 -7.02
CA PRO A 229 11.06 -24.64 -6.03
C PRO A 229 12.26 -23.90 -6.63
N VAL A 230 12.53 -24.09 -7.92
CA VAL A 230 13.68 -23.52 -8.61
C VAL A 230 13.30 -22.97 -9.97
N ILE A 231 13.66 -21.72 -10.22
CA ILE A 231 13.52 -21.04 -11.50
C ILE A 231 14.91 -20.86 -12.12
N ARG A 232 15.02 -21.04 -13.45
CA ARG A 232 16.30 -20.97 -14.17
C ARG A 232 16.21 -20.13 -15.43
N SER A 233 17.23 -19.31 -15.66
CA SER A 233 17.42 -18.58 -16.92
C SER A 233 18.90 -18.32 -17.22
N LYS A 234 19.23 -18.10 -18.50
CA LYS A 234 20.58 -17.69 -18.94
C LYS A 234 20.89 -16.21 -18.68
N THR A 235 19.85 -15.38 -18.57
CA THR A 235 19.97 -13.93 -18.35
C THR A 235 19.11 -13.49 -17.17
N LEU A 236 19.44 -12.35 -16.55
CA LEU A 236 18.62 -11.75 -15.50
C LEU A 236 17.24 -11.34 -16.02
N GLU A 237 17.15 -10.81 -17.25
CA GLU A 237 15.87 -10.50 -17.89
C GLU A 237 15.00 -11.76 -18.07
N GLY A 238 15.60 -12.87 -18.54
CA GLY A 238 14.87 -14.13 -18.62
C GLY A 238 14.47 -14.63 -17.23
N LEU A 239 15.31 -14.45 -16.20
CA LEU A 239 14.96 -14.82 -14.83
C LEU A 239 13.78 -13.99 -14.32
N TYR A 240 13.76 -12.70 -14.63
CA TYR A 240 12.66 -11.79 -14.30
C TYR A 240 11.34 -12.26 -14.91
N ASN A 241 11.34 -12.62 -16.20
CA ASN A 241 10.15 -13.13 -16.88
C ASN A 241 9.68 -14.47 -16.31
N GLU A 242 10.61 -15.36 -15.97
CA GLU A 242 10.26 -16.63 -15.33
C GLU A 242 9.71 -16.42 -13.90
N CYS A 243 10.16 -15.38 -13.17
CA CYS A 243 9.55 -14.99 -11.90
C CYS A 243 8.09 -14.51 -12.10
N GLU A 244 7.81 -13.69 -13.13
CA GLU A 244 6.44 -13.29 -13.47
C GLU A 244 5.54 -14.51 -13.74
N ASN A 245 6.04 -15.48 -14.51
CA ASN A 245 5.33 -16.73 -14.80
C ASN A 245 5.10 -17.58 -13.55
N PHE A 246 6.08 -17.64 -12.65
CA PHE A 246 5.96 -18.36 -11.39
C PHE A 246 4.82 -17.81 -10.53
N PHE A 247 4.76 -16.50 -10.33
CA PHE A 247 3.69 -15.88 -9.54
C PHE A 247 2.32 -16.00 -10.24
N GLU A 248 2.28 -16.01 -11.57
CA GLU A 248 1.05 -16.29 -12.31
C GLU A 248 0.53 -17.71 -12.02
N LYS A 249 1.39 -18.73 -12.09
CA LYS A 249 1.02 -20.12 -11.78
C LYS A 249 0.50 -20.25 -10.35
N MET A 250 1.14 -19.59 -9.37
CA MET A 250 0.66 -19.57 -7.99
C MET A 250 -0.76 -19.01 -7.89
N ASN A 251 -1.01 -17.88 -8.58
CA ASN A 251 -2.34 -17.26 -8.60
C ASN A 251 -3.38 -18.11 -9.33
N MET A 252 -3.01 -18.81 -10.41
CA MET A 252 -3.89 -19.77 -11.09
C MET A 252 -4.29 -20.92 -10.17
N LYS A 253 -3.32 -21.54 -9.48
CA LYS A 253 -3.57 -22.63 -8.52
C LYS A 253 -4.44 -22.17 -7.36
N PHE A 254 -4.23 -20.95 -6.87
CA PHE A 254 -5.11 -20.34 -5.88
C PHE A 254 -6.55 -20.16 -6.42
N GLN A 255 -6.71 -19.68 -7.65
CA GLN A 255 -8.02 -19.51 -8.28
C GLN A 255 -8.74 -20.83 -8.55
N ASP A 256 -8.02 -21.90 -8.89
CA ASP A 256 -8.59 -23.23 -9.03
C ASP A 256 -9.15 -23.75 -7.68
N LYS A 257 -8.48 -23.44 -6.57
CA LYS A 257 -8.90 -23.83 -5.21
C LYS A 257 -10.04 -22.94 -4.66
N HIS A 258 -10.00 -21.63 -4.92
CA HIS A 258 -10.85 -20.63 -4.23
C HIS A 258 -11.77 -19.82 -5.16
N GLN A 259 -11.82 -20.17 -6.45
CA GLN A 259 -12.66 -19.61 -7.53
C GLN A 259 -12.39 -18.15 -7.93
N ARG A 260 -11.74 -17.33 -7.09
CA ARG A 260 -11.43 -15.93 -7.38
C ARG A 260 -10.33 -15.36 -6.48
N GLY A 261 -9.73 -14.25 -6.92
CA GLY A 261 -8.74 -13.49 -6.15
C GLY A 261 -7.31 -13.84 -6.56
N ILE A 262 -6.35 -13.28 -5.82
CA ILE A 262 -4.92 -13.57 -5.97
C ILE A 262 -4.33 -13.88 -4.59
N ILE A 263 -3.33 -14.75 -4.55
CA ILE A 263 -2.58 -15.08 -3.34
C ILE A 263 -1.31 -14.24 -3.22
N THR A 264 -0.81 -13.69 -4.32
CA THR A 264 0.40 -12.86 -4.35
C THR A 264 0.33 -11.84 -5.49
N GLU A 265 0.90 -10.65 -5.26
CA GLU A 265 1.09 -9.65 -6.31
C GLU A 265 2.33 -9.96 -7.17
N GLY A 266 3.37 -10.53 -6.54
CA GLY A 266 4.65 -10.87 -7.15
C GLY A 266 5.84 -10.54 -6.26
N SER A 267 6.84 -9.85 -6.80
CA SER A 267 8.09 -9.51 -6.11
C SER A 267 8.59 -8.10 -6.42
N VAL A 268 9.54 -7.63 -5.61
CA VAL A 268 10.36 -6.46 -5.85
C VAL A 268 11.83 -6.90 -5.93
N TRP A 269 12.49 -6.53 -7.01
CA TRP A 269 13.91 -6.75 -7.25
C TRP A 269 14.69 -5.56 -6.72
N HIS A 270 15.57 -5.80 -5.76
CA HIS A 270 16.50 -4.83 -5.20
C HIS A 270 17.89 -5.08 -5.80
N TYR A 271 18.48 -4.10 -6.47
CA TYR A 271 19.81 -4.22 -7.08
C TYR A 271 20.58 -2.91 -7.04
N GLY A 272 21.89 -2.97 -7.31
CA GLY A 272 22.78 -1.81 -7.28
C GLY A 272 23.65 -1.78 -6.03
N LEU A 273 24.88 -1.29 -6.21
CA LEU A 273 25.91 -1.27 -5.16
C LEU A 273 25.96 0.06 -4.43
N GLU A 274 25.83 1.17 -5.16
CA GLU A 274 25.90 2.53 -4.61
C GLU A 274 24.52 3.10 -4.24
N GLU A 275 23.49 2.67 -4.96
CA GLU A 275 22.09 3.03 -4.73
C GLU A 275 21.24 1.78 -4.94
N ASN A 276 20.22 1.61 -4.10
CA ASN A 276 19.26 0.53 -4.32
C ASN A 276 18.22 0.94 -5.36
N HIS A 277 18.31 0.33 -6.52
CA HIS A 277 17.27 0.36 -7.54
C HIS A 277 16.25 -0.73 -7.26
N MET A 278 14.97 -0.36 -7.32
CA MET A 278 13.86 -1.26 -7.05
C MET A 278 12.97 -1.38 -8.29
N LYS A 279 12.72 -2.62 -8.73
CA LYS A 279 11.84 -2.92 -9.86
C LYS A 279 10.77 -3.92 -9.42
N LYS A 280 9.51 -3.65 -9.75
CA LYS A 280 8.41 -4.56 -9.41
C LYS A 280 8.26 -5.61 -10.50
N CYS A 281 8.15 -6.88 -10.12
CA CYS A 281 7.93 -8.02 -11.00
C CYS A 281 6.61 -8.67 -10.57
N LYS A 282 5.53 -8.42 -11.31
CA LYS A 282 4.17 -8.88 -10.93
C LYS A 282 3.75 -10.07 -11.76
N ALA A 283 2.84 -10.90 -11.21
CA ALA A 283 2.14 -11.91 -12.00
C ALA A 283 1.49 -11.27 -13.25
N ILE A 284 1.46 -11.99 -14.38
CA ILE A 284 1.00 -11.44 -15.66
C ILE A 284 -0.45 -10.97 -15.55
N SER A 285 -1.34 -11.75 -14.95
CA SER A 285 -2.75 -11.40 -14.77
C SER A 285 -2.94 -10.15 -13.91
N VAL A 286 -2.09 -9.97 -12.89
CA VAL A 286 -2.06 -8.75 -12.06
C VAL A 286 -1.56 -7.57 -12.87
N ARG A 287 -0.50 -7.73 -13.67
CA ARG A 287 0.00 -6.70 -14.58
C ARG A 287 -1.05 -6.33 -15.64
N GLU A 288 -1.72 -7.31 -16.22
CA GLU A 288 -2.70 -7.14 -17.30
C GLU A 288 -4.07 -6.63 -16.84
N GLY A 289 -4.49 -6.91 -15.60
CA GLY A 289 -5.63 -6.24 -14.97
C GLY A 289 -5.52 -4.72 -15.06
N HIS A 290 -4.30 -4.22 -14.90
CA HIS A 290 -3.97 -2.80 -15.09
C HIS A 290 -3.88 -2.35 -16.57
N ILE A 291 -3.70 -3.26 -17.53
CA ILE A 291 -3.37 -2.94 -18.95
C ILE A 291 -4.54 -3.16 -19.92
N LYS A 292 -5.66 -3.83 -19.57
CA LYS A 292 -6.77 -4.10 -20.52
C LYS A 292 -7.52 -2.83 -20.97
N GLN A 293 -6.92 -2.08 -21.90
CA GLN A 293 -7.44 -0.87 -22.54
C GLN A 293 -8.72 -1.12 -23.36
N ALA A 294 -8.91 -2.34 -23.88
CA ALA A 294 -10.02 -2.66 -24.77
C ALA A 294 -11.41 -2.77 -24.10
N CYS A 295 -11.48 -2.96 -22.77
CA CYS A 295 -12.75 -3.17 -22.05
C CYS A 295 -13.10 -2.04 -21.06
N GLY A 296 -12.34 -0.94 -21.10
CA GLY A 296 -12.41 0.11 -20.09
C GLY A 296 -11.84 -0.32 -18.74
N ILE A 297 -11.82 0.60 -17.78
CA ILE A 297 -11.21 0.36 -16.45
C ILE A 297 -12.02 -0.69 -15.68
N PRO A 298 -11.44 -1.81 -15.21
CA PRO A 298 -12.15 -2.85 -14.46
C PRO A 298 -12.80 -2.34 -13.16
N HIS A 299 -13.85 -3.05 -12.69
CA HIS A 299 -14.55 -2.67 -11.43
C HIS A 299 -13.65 -2.76 -10.19
N HIS A 300 -12.68 -3.68 -10.19
CA HIS A 300 -11.81 -3.88 -9.03
C HIS A 300 -10.82 -2.72 -8.88
N ASP A 301 -10.22 -2.23 -9.98
CA ASP A 301 -9.32 -1.07 -9.95
C ASP A 301 -10.05 0.21 -9.51
N ILE A 302 -11.27 0.41 -10.01
CA ILE A 302 -12.15 1.50 -9.54
C ILE A 302 -12.40 1.37 -8.04
N ARG A 303 -12.64 0.16 -7.54
CA ARG A 303 -12.86 -0.06 -6.11
C ARG A 303 -11.60 0.23 -5.30
N LYS A 304 -10.42 -0.18 -5.78
CA LYS A 304 -9.13 0.12 -5.14
C LYS A 304 -8.88 1.62 -5.07
N ALA A 305 -9.15 2.34 -6.16
CA ALA A 305 -9.07 3.80 -6.19
C ALA A 305 -10.06 4.44 -5.21
N ILE A 306 -11.29 3.94 -5.08
CA ILE A 306 -12.25 4.42 -4.06
C ILE A 306 -11.72 4.19 -2.65
N VAL A 307 -11.19 2.99 -2.34
CA VAL A 307 -10.60 2.69 -1.02
C VAL A 307 -9.45 3.64 -0.72
N LYS A 308 -8.54 3.86 -1.67
CA LYS A 308 -7.42 4.82 -1.51
C LYS A 308 -7.92 6.25 -1.27
N VAL A 309 -8.99 6.68 -1.94
CA VAL A 309 -9.57 8.01 -1.74
C VAL A 309 -10.22 8.12 -0.36
N ASP A 310 -10.92 7.09 0.09
CA ASP A 310 -11.50 6.99 1.44
C ASP A 310 -10.41 7.08 2.52
N GLU A 311 -9.36 6.26 2.37
CA GLU A 311 -8.19 6.20 3.24
C GLU A 311 -7.44 7.54 3.36
N ASN A 312 -7.52 8.38 2.34
CA ASN A 312 -6.88 9.69 2.31
C ASN A 312 -7.83 10.85 2.63
N SER A 313 -9.11 10.57 2.89
CA SER A 313 -10.09 11.57 3.29
C SER A 313 -10.09 11.77 4.81
N GLU A 314 -10.32 13.01 5.24
CA GLU A 314 -10.59 13.32 6.66
C GLU A 314 -12.06 13.06 7.03
N LYS A 315 -12.94 13.00 6.03
CA LYS A 315 -14.38 12.79 6.21
C LYS A 315 -14.81 11.49 5.56
N ASP A 316 -15.84 10.87 6.12
CA ASP A 316 -16.52 9.74 5.49
C ASP A 316 -16.93 10.11 4.05
N LEU A 317 -16.71 9.19 3.11
CA LEU A 317 -17.09 9.40 1.71
C LEU A 317 -18.60 9.65 1.54
N SER A 318 -19.46 9.18 2.45
CA SER A 318 -20.89 9.46 2.43
C SER A 318 -21.22 10.94 2.68
N GLU A 319 -20.34 11.68 3.37
CA GLU A 319 -20.47 13.11 3.63
C GLU A 319 -19.74 13.99 2.60
N THR A 320 -18.92 13.36 1.76
CA THR A 320 -18.09 14.06 0.78
C THR A 320 -18.86 14.29 -0.54
N PRO A 321 -18.91 15.53 -1.07
CA PRO A 321 -19.58 15.76 -2.35
C PRO A 321 -19.00 14.90 -3.47
N ILE A 322 -19.88 14.24 -4.23
CA ILE A 322 -19.50 13.23 -5.23
C ILE A 322 -18.47 13.72 -6.26
N VAL A 323 -18.47 15.01 -6.58
CA VAL A 323 -17.51 15.61 -7.52
C VAL A 323 -16.07 15.49 -7.04
N TYR A 324 -15.83 15.64 -5.73
CA TYR A 324 -14.50 15.51 -5.14
C TYR A 324 -14.06 14.05 -5.09
N ILE A 325 -14.97 13.14 -4.76
CA ILE A 325 -14.71 11.69 -4.80
C ILE A 325 -14.35 11.27 -6.23
N LEU A 326 -15.13 11.70 -7.22
CA LEU A 326 -14.86 11.41 -8.63
C LEU A 326 -13.50 11.93 -9.07
N THR A 327 -13.13 13.14 -8.63
CA THR A 327 -11.82 13.73 -8.94
C THR A 327 -10.70 12.89 -8.34
N GLY A 328 -10.78 12.56 -7.05
CA GLY A 328 -9.79 11.71 -6.38
C GLY A 328 -9.67 10.32 -7.01
N VAL A 329 -10.79 9.68 -7.34
CA VAL A 329 -10.78 8.35 -7.98
C VAL A 329 -10.15 8.42 -9.37
N LYS A 330 -10.49 9.44 -10.17
CA LYS A 330 -9.87 9.64 -11.48
C LYS A 330 -8.37 9.91 -11.35
N ASP A 331 -7.97 10.69 -10.36
CA ASP A 331 -6.55 10.97 -10.08
C ASP A 331 -5.77 9.71 -9.72
N GLU A 332 -6.35 8.78 -8.96
CA GLU A 332 -5.72 7.49 -8.65
C GLU A 332 -5.71 6.52 -9.82
N LEU A 333 -6.80 6.42 -10.58
CA LEU A 333 -6.84 5.57 -11.78
C LEU A 333 -5.83 6.01 -12.85
N SER A 334 -5.55 7.29 -12.91
CA SER A 334 -4.54 7.82 -13.83
C SER A 334 -3.11 7.38 -13.52
N GLU A 335 -2.87 6.69 -12.40
CA GLU A 335 -1.57 6.09 -12.15
C GLU A 335 -1.28 4.96 -13.16
N GLU A 336 -2.30 4.35 -13.72
CA GLU A 336 -2.22 3.11 -14.52
C GLU A 336 -2.94 3.22 -15.86
N TYR A 337 -3.94 4.08 -15.98
CA TYR A 337 -4.75 4.23 -17.18
C TYR A 337 -4.53 5.56 -17.90
N ASP A 338 -4.69 5.54 -19.22
CA ASP A 338 -4.62 6.75 -20.04
C ASP A 338 -5.78 7.69 -19.75
N LYS A 339 -5.51 9.00 -19.82
CA LYS A 339 -6.50 10.06 -19.56
C LYS A 339 -7.78 9.90 -20.39
N ILE A 340 -7.64 9.45 -21.64
CA ILE A 340 -8.78 9.22 -22.55
C ILE A 340 -9.76 8.18 -21.97
N MET A 341 -9.25 7.13 -21.31
CA MET A 341 -10.09 6.11 -20.69
C MET A 341 -10.77 6.62 -19.41
N ILE A 342 -10.08 7.47 -18.66
CA ILE A 342 -10.53 7.96 -17.35
C ILE A 342 -11.62 9.02 -17.50
N ASP A 343 -11.44 9.91 -18.48
CA ASP A 343 -12.38 10.97 -18.79
C ASP A 343 -13.57 10.47 -19.62
N ASP A 344 -13.59 9.19 -20.00
CA ASP A 344 -14.73 8.57 -20.68
C ASP A 344 -15.97 8.53 -19.77
N LYS A 345 -17.12 8.90 -20.33
CA LYS A 345 -18.39 8.94 -19.60
C LYS A 345 -18.78 7.58 -19.02
N ARG A 346 -18.48 6.47 -19.71
CA ARG A 346 -18.78 5.12 -19.21
C ARG A 346 -17.94 4.80 -17.99
N THR A 347 -16.69 5.23 -17.95
CA THR A 347 -15.83 5.10 -16.76
C THR A 347 -16.42 5.88 -15.59
N GLU A 348 -16.87 7.12 -15.80
CA GLU A 348 -17.50 7.89 -14.74
C GLU A 348 -18.78 7.22 -14.18
N ASP A 349 -19.66 6.73 -15.06
CA ASP A 349 -20.86 6.01 -14.66
C ASP A 349 -20.53 4.72 -13.90
N LYS A 350 -19.45 4.04 -14.31
CA LYS A 350 -18.91 2.85 -13.65
C LYS A 350 -18.36 3.19 -12.26
N ILE A 351 -17.63 4.31 -12.10
CA ILE A 351 -17.17 4.81 -10.80
C ILE A 351 -18.37 5.07 -9.88
N LYS A 352 -19.39 5.80 -10.35
CA LYS A 352 -20.61 6.06 -9.57
C LYS A 352 -21.30 4.77 -9.13
N SER A 353 -21.37 3.76 -10.01
CA SER A 353 -21.96 2.46 -9.71
C SER A 353 -21.19 1.70 -8.63
N VAL A 354 -19.85 1.66 -8.72
CA VAL A 354 -18.99 1.01 -7.71
C VAL A 354 -19.04 1.76 -6.39
N LEU A 355 -18.96 3.09 -6.40
CA LEU A 355 -19.09 3.95 -5.22
C LEU A 355 -20.43 3.72 -4.50
N GLY A 356 -21.54 3.69 -5.24
CA GLY A 356 -22.85 3.39 -4.64
C GLY A 356 -22.90 2.01 -3.98
N LYS A 357 -22.17 1.00 -4.49
CA LYS A 357 -22.05 -0.32 -3.83
C LYS A 357 -21.12 -0.26 -2.62
N TYR A 358 -20.07 0.55 -2.67
CA TYR A 358 -19.13 0.77 -1.57
C TYR A 358 -19.84 1.42 -0.39
N LEU A 359 -20.49 2.56 -0.60
CA LEU A 359 -21.22 3.29 0.46
C LEU A 359 -22.36 2.48 1.07
N ARG A 360 -23.08 1.67 0.27
CA ARG A 360 -24.12 0.75 0.77
C ARG A 360 -23.57 -0.38 1.66
N LYS A 361 -22.28 -0.71 1.57
CA LYS A 361 -21.63 -1.65 2.51
C LYS A 361 -21.21 -0.97 3.81
N VAL A 362 -21.01 0.35 3.80
CA VAL A 362 -20.58 1.15 4.96
C VAL A 362 -21.78 1.60 5.79
N HIS A 363 -22.96 1.81 5.18
CA HIS A 363 -24.19 2.08 5.92
C HIS A 363 -24.89 0.78 6.36
N ILE A 364 -24.40 0.19 7.45
CA ILE A 364 -25.27 -0.52 8.38
C ILE A 364 -25.84 0.58 9.27
N ASP A 365 -27.14 0.88 9.14
CA ASP A 365 -27.75 1.85 10.05
C ASP A 365 -27.78 1.30 11.49
N ALA A 366 -27.92 2.19 12.48
CA ALA A 366 -27.88 1.80 13.90
C ALA A 366 -28.95 0.74 14.26
N GLU A 367 -30.07 0.70 13.52
CA GLU A 367 -31.09 -0.33 13.67
C GLU A 367 -30.58 -1.70 13.20
N MET A 368 -29.92 -1.75 12.04
CA MET A 368 -29.31 -2.96 11.49
C MET A 368 -28.12 -3.45 12.33
N GLU A 369 -27.30 -2.55 12.89
CA GLU A 369 -26.21 -2.92 13.81
C GLU A 369 -26.77 -3.60 15.06
N GLN A 370 -27.84 -3.05 15.64
CA GLN A 370 -28.51 -3.67 16.79
C GLN A 370 -29.08 -5.05 16.45
N ILE A 371 -29.65 -5.21 15.26
CA ILE A 371 -30.15 -6.51 14.78
C ILE A 371 -29.01 -7.52 14.66
N ILE A 372 -27.88 -7.11 14.07
CA ILE A 372 -26.71 -7.97 13.89
C ILE A 372 -26.11 -8.36 15.25
N GLN A 373 -25.91 -7.39 16.16
CA GLN A 373 -25.39 -7.65 17.50
C GLN A 373 -26.32 -8.56 18.30
N ARG A 374 -27.64 -8.36 18.17
CA ARG A 374 -28.63 -9.22 18.81
C ARG A 374 -28.54 -10.66 18.30
N ILE A 375 -28.41 -10.87 16.99
CA ILE A 375 -28.23 -12.21 16.41
C ILE A 375 -26.91 -12.84 16.86
N HIS A 376 -25.83 -12.04 16.93
CA HIS A 376 -24.53 -12.51 17.39
C HIS A 376 -24.54 -12.89 18.88
N ASN A 377 -25.33 -12.21 19.71
CA ASN A 377 -25.42 -12.47 21.15
C ASN A 377 -26.46 -13.54 21.54
N GLU A 378 -27.54 -13.69 20.76
CA GLU A 378 -28.59 -14.70 21.02
C GLU A 378 -28.18 -16.11 20.56
N ILE A 379 -27.14 -16.22 19.74
CA ILE A 379 -26.60 -17.48 19.23
C ILE A 379 -25.20 -17.64 19.78
N ASP A 380 -24.77 -18.90 19.96
CA ASP A 380 -23.38 -19.20 20.29
C ASP A 380 -22.43 -18.40 19.36
N PRO A 381 -21.53 -17.56 19.91
CA PRO A 381 -20.59 -16.75 19.15
C PRO A 381 -19.79 -17.57 18.12
N ASP A 382 -19.52 -18.84 18.41
CA ASP A 382 -18.77 -19.75 17.54
C ASP A 382 -19.62 -20.37 16.41
N SER A 383 -20.92 -20.07 16.37
CA SER A 383 -21.81 -20.56 15.30
C SER A 383 -21.46 -19.99 13.95
N SER A 384 -21.61 -20.81 12.91
CA SER A 384 -21.33 -20.40 11.54
C SER A 384 -22.22 -19.23 11.11
N PRO A 385 -21.74 -18.34 10.22
CA PRO A 385 -22.57 -17.28 9.63
C PRO A 385 -23.86 -17.82 8.97
N ALA A 386 -23.85 -19.07 8.48
CA ALA A 386 -25.04 -19.70 7.91
C ALA A 386 -26.12 -19.98 8.96
N ASP A 387 -25.73 -20.42 10.16
CA ASP A 387 -26.67 -20.66 11.26
C ASP A 387 -27.21 -19.34 11.83
N LYS A 388 -26.34 -18.34 11.99
CA LYS A 388 -26.75 -16.97 12.36
C LYS A 388 -27.73 -16.37 11.34
N MET A 389 -27.55 -16.66 10.05
CA MET A 389 -28.48 -16.25 8.98
C MET A 389 -29.82 -16.99 9.00
N ARG A 390 -29.88 -18.24 9.48
CA ARG A 390 -31.18 -18.94 9.65
C ARG A 390 -32.02 -18.24 10.70
N VAL A 391 -31.39 -17.82 11.80
CA VAL A 391 -32.06 -17.06 12.87
C VAL A 391 -32.48 -15.68 12.39
N PHE A 392 -31.62 -14.95 11.65
CA PHE A 392 -32.01 -13.69 11.01
C PHE A 392 -33.29 -13.85 10.17
N ALA A 393 -33.34 -14.90 9.33
CA ALA A 393 -34.48 -15.15 8.46
C ALA A 393 -35.77 -15.50 9.24
N GLN A 394 -35.65 -16.09 10.43
CA GLN A 394 -36.77 -16.42 11.31
C GLN A 394 -37.27 -15.20 12.10
N LEU A 395 -36.36 -14.42 12.69
CA LEU A 395 -36.69 -13.26 13.52
C LEU A 395 -37.12 -12.05 12.69
N TYR A 396 -36.59 -11.90 11.47
CA TYR A 396 -36.80 -10.74 10.62
C TYR A 396 -37.28 -11.12 9.20
N PRO A 397 -38.43 -11.83 9.06
CA PRO A 397 -38.89 -12.33 7.77
C PRO A 397 -39.18 -11.23 6.74
N ASN A 398 -39.54 -10.03 7.21
CA ASN A 398 -39.80 -8.85 6.36
C ASN A 398 -38.51 -8.20 5.83
N MET A 399 -37.35 -8.53 6.40
CA MET A 399 -36.04 -7.94 6.08
C MET A 399 -35.22 -8.83 5.13
N ARG A 400 -35.86 -9.78 4.44
CA ARG A 400 -35.18 -10.74 3.55
C ARG A 400 -34.30 -10.07 2.48
N LYS A 401 -34.63 -8.86 2.03
CA LYS A 401 -33.82 -8.09 1.07
C LYS A 401 -32.47 -7.62 1.63
N GLN A 402 -32.35 -7.52 2.96
CA GLN A 402 -31.13 -7.12 3.67
C GLN A 402 -30.25 -8.32 4.08
N SER A 403 -30.68 -9.56 3.79
CA SER A 403 -29.94 -10.79 4.15
C SER A 403 -28.48 -10.76 3.71
N ARG A 404 -28.19 -10.18 2.55
CA ARG A 404 -26.81 -10.06 2.05
C ARG A 404 -25.95 -9.12 2.90
N THR A 405 -26.52 -8.01 3.37
CA THR A 405 -25.83 -7.04 4.22
C THR A 405 -25.56 -7.65 5.59
N VAL A 406 -26.57 -8.29 6.18
CA VAL A 406 -26.45 -8.98 7.48
C VAL A 406 -25.41 -10.10 7.43
N TYR A 407 -25.44 -10.94 6.38
CA TYR A 407 -24.41 -11.98 6.21
C TYR A 407 -23.01 -11.40 6.09
N GLN A 408 -22.83 -10.30 5.34
CA GLN A 408 -21.53 -9.67 5.19
C GLN A 408 -21.01 -9.07 6.50
N ALA A 409 -21.90 -8.50 7.31
CA ALA A 409 -21.57 -7.99 8.63
C ALA A 409 -21.20 -9.12 9.59
N LEU A 410 -22.00 -10.19 9.65
CA LEU A 410 -21.73 -11.37 10.49
C LEU A 410 -20.48 -12.16 10.11
N VAL A 411 -20.01 -12.06 8.86
CA VAL A 411 -18.72 -12.63 8.42
C VAL A 411 -17.54 -11.71 8.76
N SER A 412 -17.81 -10.42 9.03
CA SER A 412 -16.79 -9.43 9.36
C SER A 412 -16.68 -9.17 10.87
N MET A 413 -17.57 -9.76 11.68
CA MET A 413 -17.53 -9.84 13.15
C MET A 413 -17.03 -11.22 13.55
#